data_AF-A0A7M3BTB1-F1
#
_entry.id   AF-A0A7M3BTB1-F1
#
_cell.length_a   1.000
_cell.length_b   1.000
_cell.length_c   1.000
_cell.angle_alpha   90.00
_cell.angle_beta   90.00
_cell.angle_gamma   90.00
#
_symmetry.space_group_name_H-M   'P 1'
#
loop_
_entity.id
_entity.type
_entity.pdbx_description
1 polymer ?
#
loop_
_entity_poly.entity_id
_entity_poly.type
_entity_poly.pdbx_seq_one_letter_code
_entity_poly.pdbx_strand_id
1 'polypeptide(L)'
;MLATTDDLRVKEIRELSTPDQVMREIPRTLTATRTVTASRNAIHAVLTGADDRLIVVVGPCSIHDPDAAVDYASRLATLRESLSGRLE
;
A
#
# COMPACT_ATOMS: atom_id res chain seq x y z
N MET A 1 -13.88 -42.05 -25.70
CA MET A 1 -13.38 -41.09 -24.70
C MET A 1 -14.51 -40.12 -24.39
N LEU A 2 -14.78 -39.84 -23.11
CA LEU A 2 -15.76 -38.82 -22.72
C LEU A 2 -15.21 -37.43 -23.07
N ALA A 3 -16.08 -36.53 -23.52
CA ALA A 3 -15.69 -35.15 -23.77
C ALA A 3 -15.35 -34.46 -22.44
N THR A 4 -14.14 -33.89 -22.33
CA THR A 4 -13.80 -32.98 -21.23
C THR A 4 -14.74 -31.79 -21.28
N THR A 5 -15.36 -31.48 -20.14
CA THR A 5 -16.26 -30.32 -19.96
C THR A 5 -15.62 -29.20 -19.12
N ASP A 6 -14.37 -29.39 -18.70
CA ASP A 6 -13.67 -28.48 -17.79
C ASP A 6 -12.68 -27.58 -18.54
N ASP A 7 -12.41 -26.40 -18.00
CA ASP A 7 -11.46 -25.40 -18.52
C ASP A 7 -11.60 -25.04 -20.03
N LEU A 8 -12.78 -25.23 -20.60
CA LEU A 8 -13.07 -25.10 -22.04
C LEU A 8 -12.72 -23.74 -22.67
N ARG A 9 -12.60 -22.69 -21.86
CA ARG A 9 -12.26 -21.32 -22.28
C ARG A 9 -11.10 -20.72 -21.47
N VAL A 10 -10.37 -21.55 -20.73
CA VAL A 10 -9.18 -21.12 -20.00
C VAL A 10 -8.02 -21.12 -20.99
N LYS A 11 -7.44 -19.94 -21.24
CA LYS A 11 -6.26 -19.82 -22.11
C LYS A 11 -5.03 -20.42 -21.45
N GLU A 12 -4.87 -20.17 -20.16
CA GLU A 12 -3.72 -20.60 -19.39
C GLU A 12 -4.00 -20.47 -17.89
N ILE A 13 -3.42 -21.37 -17.10
CA ILE A 13 -3.33 -21.25 -15.64
C ILE A 13 -1.84 -21.13 -15.31
N ARG A 14 -1.45 -20.04 -14.65
CA ARG A 14 -0.08 -19.82 -14.19
C ARG A 14 -0.04 -19.79 -12.68
N GLU A 15 0.91 -20.50 -12.12
CA GLU A 15 1.22 -20.39 -10.70
C GLU A 15 1.82 -19.01 -10.40
N LEU A 16 1.49 -18.48 -9.24
CA LEU A 16 2.00 -17.22 -8.72
C LEU A 16 2.80 -17.50 -7.45
N SER A 17 3.80 -16.65 -7.17
CA SER A 17 4.53 -16.69 -5.89
C SER A 17 3.54 -16.59 -4.73
N THR A 18 3.70 -17.45 -3.72
CA THR A 18 2.86 -17.40 -2.53
C THR A 18 3.16 -16.14 -1.71
N PRO A 19 2.22 -15.65 -0.89
CA PRO A 19 2.47 -14.50 -0.02
C PRO A 19 3.72 -14.68 0.86
N ASP A 20 3.93 -15.89 1.37
CA ASP A 20 5.06 -16.26 2.22
C ASP A 20 6.41 -16.24 1.47
N GLN A 21 6.43 -16.59 0.18
CA GLN A 21 7.61 -16.43 -0.67
C GLN A 21 7.95 -14.94 -0.87
N VAL A 22 6.96 -14.11 -1.20
CA VAL A 22 7.17 -12.66 -1.43
C VAL A 22 7.65 -11.97 -0.15
N MET A 23 7.08 -12.31 1.01
CA MET A 23 7.47 -11.74 2.30
C MET A 23 8.91 -12.12 2.70
N ARG A 24 9.41 -13.28 2.28
CA ARG A 24 10.82 -13.67 2.47
C ARG A 24 11.76 -12.94 1.54
N GLU A 25 11.38 -12.75 0.29
CA GLU A 25 12.18 -12.05 -0.73
C GLU A 25 12.32 -10.57 -0.40
N ILE A 26 11.23 -9.94 0.08
CA ILE A 26 11.18 -8.51 0.42
C ILE A 26 10.78 -8.38 1.91
N PRO A 27 11.73 -8.63 2.84
CA PRO A 27 11.44 -8.52 4.27
C PRO A 27 11.19 -7.06 4.64
N ARG A 28 10.15 -6.83 5.45
CA ARG A 28 9.82 -5.50 5.95
C ARG A 28 10.92 -4.98 6.87
N THR A 29 11.28 -3.71 6.73
CA THR A 29 12.23 -3.01 7.60
C THR A 29 11.58 -2.53 8.91
N LEU A 30 12.40 -2.23 9.93
CA LEU A 30 11.92 -1.59 11.16
C LEU A 30 11.28 -0.22 10.87
N THR A 31 11.83 0.54 9.92
CA THR A 31 11.27 1.82 9.48
C THR A 31 9.87 1.64 8.91
N ALA A 32 9.68 0.72 7.96
CA ALA A 32 8.36 0.44 7.39
C ALA A 32 7.36 -0.05 8.47
N THR A 33 7.83 -0.85 9.42
CA THR A 33 7.03 -1.29 10.57
C THR A 33 6.51 -0.11 11.38
N ARG A 34 7.40 0.82 11.75
CA ARG A 34 7.05 2.01 12.53
C ARG A 34 6.10 2.92 11.77
N THR A 35 6.36 3.18 10.49
CA THR A 35 5.50 4.03 9.64
C THR A 35 4.08 3.47 9.58
N VAL A 36 3.92 2.16 9.29
CA VAL A 36 2.60 1.53 9.18
C VAL A 36 1.86 1.56 10.53
N THR A 37 2.51 1.18 11.62
CA THR A 37 1.87 1.15 12.95
C THR A 37 1.48 2.55 13.43
N ALA A 38 2.37 3.54 13.28
CA ALA A 38 2.10 4.92 13.68
C ALA A 38 0.91 5.51 12.88
N SER A 39 0.91 5.33 11.55
CA SER A 39 -0.17 5.83 10.69
C SER A 39 -1.51 5.19 11.04
N ARG A 40 -1.54 3.88 11.32
CA ARG A 40 -2.77 3.19 11.75
C ARG A 40 -3.33 3.73 13.06
N ASN A 41 -2.47 4.01 14.03
CA ASN A 41 -2.87 4.58 15.31
C ASN A 41 -3.40 6.01 15.15
N ALA A 42 -2.73 6.84 14.33
CA ALA A 42 -3.16 8.21 14.06
C ALA A 42 -4.52 8.24 13.33
N ILE A 43 -4.68 7.43 12.29
CA ILE A 43 -5.97 7.28 11.59
C ILE A 43 -7.06 6.80 12.55
N HIS A 44 -6.76 5.84 13.44
CA HIS A 44 -7.73 5.40 14.45
C HIS A 44 -8.14 6.52 15.41
N ALA A 45 -7.20 7.35 15.86
CA ALA A 45 -7.48 8.51 16.70
C ALA A 45 -8.42 9.50 16.00
N VAL A 46 -8.18 9.79 14.72
CA VAL A 46 -9.06 10.68 13.92
C VAL A 46 -10.45 10.06 13.77
N LEU A 47 -10.54 8.76 13.41
CA LEU A 47 -11.82 8.08 13.22
C LEU A 47 -12.65 7.96 14.51
N THR A 48 -12.00 7.95 15.67
CA THR A 48 -12.66 7.90 16.98
C THR A 48 -12.91 9.29 17.58
N GLY A 49 -12.50 10.37 16.90
CA GLY A 49 -12.68 11.75 17.36
C GLY A 49 -11.71 12.18 18.47
N ALA A 50 -10.65 11.41 18.71
CA ALA A 50 -9.58 11.76 19.67
C ALA A 50 -8.49 12.67 19.05
N ASP A 51 -8.49 12.83 17.73
CA ASP A 51 -7.63 13.71 16.94
C ASP A 51 -8.52 14.44 15.91
N ASP A 52 -8.38 15.75 15.77
CA ASP A 52 -9.21 16.60 14.91
C ASP A 52 -8.57 16.88 13.53
N ARG A 53 -7.38 16.31 13.27
CA ARG A 53 -6.72 16.43 11.97
C ARG A 53 -7.52 15.74 10.87
N LEU A 54 -7.35 16.25 9.64
CA LEU A 54 -7.99 15.69 8.45
C LEU A 54 -7.11 14.60 7.83
N ILE A 55 -7.66 13.39 7.66
CA ILE A 55 -6.98 12.32 6.91
C ILE A 55 -6.98 12.66 5.41
N VAL A 56 -5.80 12.63 4.78
CA VAL A 56 -5.64 12.91 3.35
C VAL A 56 -5.03 11.73 2.61
N VAL A 57 -5.84 11.04 1.82
CA VAL A 57 -5.36 10.01 0.88
C VAL A 57 -5.12 10.66 -0.48
N VAL A 58 -3.86 10.89 -0.82
CA VAL A 58 -3.47 11.60 -2.05
C VAL A 58 -2.28 10.93 -2.76
N GLY A 59 -2.33 10.88 -4.08
CA GLY A 59 -1.31 10.26 -4.91
C GLY A 59 -1.71 10.21 -6.38
N PRO A 60 -0.83 9.68 -7.26
CA PRO A 60 -1.18 9.38 -8.63
C PRO A 60 -2.32 8.35 -8.69
N CYS A 61 -3.16 8.42 -9.74
CA CYS A 61 -4.29 7.50 -9.91
C CYS A 61 -3.85 6.03 -10.00
N SER A 62 -2.69 5.77 -10.60
CA SER A 62 -2.06 4.45 -10.70
C SER A 62 -0.55 4.60 -10.81
N ILE A 63 0.21 3.68 -10.21
CA ILE A 63 1.67 3.65 -10.33
C ILE A 63 2.04 2.72 -11.50
N HIS A 64 2.70 3.29 -12.52
CA HIS A 64 3.28 2.55 -13.66
C HIS A 64 4.80 2.76 -13.76
N ASP A 65 5.33 3.76 -13.06
CA ASP A 65 6.75 4.10 -12.99
C ASP A 65 7.17 4.17 -11.50
N PRO A 66 7.96 3.21 -11.00
CA PRO A 66 8.42 3.18 -9.63
C PRO A 66 9.31 4.37 -9.25
N ASP A 67 10.15 4.86 -10.15
CA ASP A 67 11.10 5.93 -9.85
C ASP A 67 10.37 7.26 -9.69
N ALA A 68 9.41 7.55 -10.58
CA ALA A 68 8.53 8.70 -10.46
C ALA A 68 7.67 8.64 -9.18
N ALA A 69 7.22 7.45 -8.78
CA ALA A 69 6.47 7.26 -7.54
C ALA A 69 7.33 7.58 -6.30
N VAL A 70 8.61 7.21 -6.29
CA VAL A 70 9.54 7.52 -5.20
C VAL A 70 9.88 9.02 -5.15
N ASP A 71 10.07 9.68 -6.29
CA ASP A 71 10.25 11.15 -6.34
C ASP A 71 9.01 11.88 -5.78
N TYR A 72 7.82 11.48 -6.22
CA TYR A 72 6.57 12.01 -5.69
C TYR A 72 6.45 11.80 -4.17
N ALA A 73 6.71 10.59 -3.69
CA ALA A 73 6.65 10.27 -2.26
C ALA A 73 7.64 11.11 -1.45
N SER A 74 8.83 11.38 -1.99
CA SER A 74 9.86 12.21 -1.35
C SER A 74 9.40 13.66 -1.19
N ARG A 75 8.77 14.23 -2.23
CA ARG A 75 8.18 15.58 -2.17
C ARG A 75 6.99 15.64 -1.21
N LEU A 76 6.14 14.61 -1.21
CA LEU A 76 5.00 14.51 -0.31
C LEU A 76 5.43 14.38 1.15
N ALA A 77 6.53 13.67 1.44
CA ALA A 77 7.06 13.53 2.79
C ALA A 77 7.44 14.88 3.41
N THR A 78 8.02 15.80 2.63
CA THR A 78 8.30 17.17 3.09
C THR A 78 7.03 17.95 3.44
N LEU A 79 5.97 17.78 2.64
CA LEU A 79 4.67 18.43 2.91
C LEU A 79 3.94 17.80 4.10
N ARG A 80 4.02 16.49 4.26
CA ARG A 80 3.48 15.76 5.42
C ARG A 80 4.06 16.33 6.72
N GLU A 81 5.37 16.58 6.75
CA GLU A 81 6.03 17.15 7.92
C GLU A 81 5.55 18.59 8.18
N SER A 82 5.52 19.45 7.16
CA SER A 82 5.15 20.85 7.32
C SER A 82 3.67 21.08 7.67
N LEU A 83 2.79 20.14 7.31
CA LEU A 83 1.36 20.19 7.57
C LEU A 83 0.89 19.26 8.70
N SER A 84 1.83 18.61 9.40
CA SER A 84 1.58 17.57 10.41
C SER A 84 0.62 18.01 11.54
N GLY A 85 0.58 19.30 11.87
CA GLY A 85 -0.33 19.84 12.88
C GLY A 85 -1.80 19.94 12.46
N ARG A 86 -2.12 19.70 11.18
CA ARG A 86 -3.49 19.84 10.64
C ARG A 86 -3.96 18.65 9.82
N LEU A 87 -3.03 17.92 9.20
CA LEU A 87 -3.32 16.81 8.31
C LEU A 87 -2.67 15.52 8.84
N GLU A 88 -3.34 14.39 8.60
CA GLU A 88 -2.80 13.03 8.79
C GLU A 88 -2.68 12.28 7.45
#